data_AF-A0AAE0WCT9-F1
#
_entry.id   AF-A0AAE0WCT9-F1
#
_cell.length_a   1.000
_cell.length_b   1.000
_cell.length_c   1.000
_cell.angle_alpha   90.00
_cell.angle_beta   90.00
_cell.angle_gamma   90.00
#
_symmetry.space_group_name_H-M   'P 1'
#
loop_
_entity.id
_entity.type
_entity.pdbx_description
1 polymer ?
#
loop_
_entity_poly.entity_id
_entity_poly.type
_entity_poly.pdbx_seq_one_letter_code
_entity_poly.pdbx_strand_id
1 'polypeptide(L)'
;MDPTTAKVYLRKMLDYELETVYTIKLQISDKGYPIQRTSTTLLNINVKDVNDNSPKCEDTYLTETIQETKRQDTVIKYMKCSDADAGNNGKLSYEIVQGDYAKFSIQAGYVLLRREIDADTEPTVWPLKIQVSDRGDSRNSILVDLIIYVEGVDDNAPVWVSSSQGGNYSA
;
A
#
# COMPACT_ATOMS: atom_id res chain seq x y z
N MET A 1 2.45 29.01 28.90
CA MET A 1 1.38 29.22 29.87
C MET A 1 1.28 30.71 30.13
N ASP A 2 0.08 31.25 30.11
CA ASP A 2 -0.18 32.61 30.57
C ASP A 2 -0.10 32.63 32.12
N PRO A 3 0.75 33.47 32.73
CA PRO A 3 0.99 33.48 34.17
C PRO A 3 -0.20 34.00 34.99
N THR A 4 -1.18 34.63 34.34
CA THR A 4 -2.37 35.22 34.99
C THR A 4 -3.62 34.39 34.76
N THR A 5 -3.80 33.84 33.56
CA THR A 5 -5.00 33.08 33.18
C THR A 5 -4.81 31.58 33.28
N ALA A 6 -3.58 31.12 33.52
CA ALA A 6 -3.20 29.70 33.51
C ALA A 6 -3.48 28.96 32.18
N LYS A 7 -3.81 29.69 31.11
CA LYS A 7 -4.03 29.10 29.78
C LYS A 7 -2.72 28.56 29.19
N VAL A 8 -2.79 27.35 28.67
CA VAL A 8 -1.68 26.69 27.95
C VAL A 8 -1.93 26.82 26.46
N TYR A 9 -0.89 27.14 25.71
CA TYR A 9 -0.94 27.31 24.26
C TYR A 9 0.17 26.48 23.63
N LEU A 10 -0.10 25.97 22.44
CA LEU A 10 0.94 25.38 21.61
C LEU A 10 1.92 26.47 21.15
N ARG A 11 3.21 26.16 21.24
CA ARG A 11 4.28 27.00 20.68
C ARG A 11 4.73 26.53 19.29
N LYS A 12 4.45 25.27 18.98
CA LYS A 12 4.70 24.58 17.72
C LYS A 12 3.54 23.62 17.47
N MET A 13 3.35 23.22 16.22
CA MET A 13 2.40 22.19 15.86
C MET A 13 2.79 20.87 16.54
N LEU A 14 1.77 20.09 16.92
CA LEU A 14 1.94 18.73 17.41
C LEU A 14 1.98 17.79 16.21
N ASP A 15 2.71 16.70 16.36
CA ASP A 15 2.92 15.69 15.33
C ASP A 15 2.83 14.34 16.06
N TYR A 16 1.82 13.54 15.72
CA TYR A 16 1.52 12.29 16.42
C TYR A 16 2.61 11.24 16.15
N GLU A 17 3.12 11.23 14.92
CA GLU A 17 4.16 10.32 14.43
C GLU A 17 5.51 10.60 15.11
N LEU A 18 5.72 11.82 15.60
CA LEU A 18 6.90 12.21 16.35
C LEU A 18 6.78 11.93 17.85
N GLU A 19 5.68 12.35 18.49
CA GLU A 19 5.48 12.22 19.93
C GLU A 19 3.99 12.16 20.28
N THR A 20 3.58 11.08 20.93
CA THR A 20 2.16 10.83 21.23
C THR A 20 1.72 11.39 22.58
N VAL A 21 2.66 11.65 23.50
CA VAL A 21 2.37 12.13 24.86
C VAL A 21 3.40 13.15 25.33
N TYR A 22 2.92 14.29 25.83
CA TYR A 22 3.76 15.28 26.52
C TYR A 22 3.39 15.35 28.00
N THR A 23 4.39 15.22 28.88
CA THR A 23 4.23 15.42 30.32
C THR A 23 4.90 16.72 30.73
N ILE A 24 4.12 17.70 31.18
CA ILE A 24 4.62 19.02 31.58
C ILE A 24 4.45 19.19 33.09
N LYS A 25 5.55 19.47 33.79
CA LYS A 25 5.53 19.85 35.21
C LYS A 25 5.16 21.33 35.35
N LEU A 26 3.99 21.60 35.92
CA LEU A 26 3.53 22.95 36.24
C LEU A 26 3.88 23.27 37.69
N GLN A 27 4.44 24.46 37.92
CA GLN A 27 4.68 24.99 39.24
C GLN A 27 4.01 26.35 39.38
N ILE A 28 3.24 26.52 40.45
CA ILE A 28 2.66 27.80 40.85
C ILE A 28 3.35 28.29 42.12
N SER A 29 3.46 29.60 42.28
CA SER A 29 4.02 30.25 43.46
C SER A 29 3.07 31.34 43.95
N ASP A 30 2.91 31.46 45.27
CA ASP A 30 2.28 32.63 45.86
C ASP A 30 3.22 33.85 45.85
N LYS A 31 2.70 35.01 46.28
CA LYS A 31 3.46 36.25 46.43
C LYS A 31 3.91 36.49 47.89
N GLY A 32 4.10 35.44 48.68
CA GLY A 32 4.48 35.56 50.10
C GLY A 32 5.82 36.26 50.32
N TYR A 33 5.99 36.94 51.46
CA TYR A 33 7.24 37.53 51.91
C TYR A 33 7.38 37.37 53.44
N PRO A 34 8.55 36.96 53.99
CA PRO A 34 9.82 36.66 53.30
C PRO A 34 9.86 35.28 52.63
N ILE A 35 8.90 34.39 52.92
CA ILE A 35 8.86 33.03 52.37
C ILE A 35 7.71 32.91 51.36
N GLN A 36 8.01 32.41 50.17
CA GLN A 36 7.02 32.03 49.16
C GLN A 36 6.72 30.54 49.24
N ARG A 37 5.46 30.16 48.99
CA ARG A 37 5.05 28.76 48.89
C ARG A 37 4.81 28.39 47.44
N THR A 38 5.24 27.19 47.07
CA THR A 38 5.03 26.64 45.74
C THR A 38 4.21 25.36 45.79
N SER A 39 3.46 25.11 44.72
CA SER A 39 2.78 23.83 44.48
C SER A 39 3.08 23.37 43.07
N THR A 40 3.16 22.05 42.88
CA THR A 40 3.48 21.44 41.59
C THR A 40 2.40 20.44 41.20
N THR A 41 2.05 20.41 39.92
CA THR A 41 1.24 19.34 39.32
C THR A 41 1.82 18.90 37.97
N LEU A 42 1.40 17.74 37.48
CA LEU A 42 1.73 17.25 36.14
C LEU A 42 0.52 17.45 35.22
N LEU A 43 0.78 17.98 34.02
CA LEU A 43 -0.16 18.04 32.93
C LEU A 43 0.27 17.03 31.86
N ASN A 44 -0.56 16.01 31.65
CA ASN A 44 -0.38 15.01 30.60
C ASN A 44 -1.22 15.40 29.39
N ILE A 45 -0.58 15.57 28.24
CA ILE A 45 -1.21 15.92 26.97
C ILE A 45 -1.07 14.73 26.05
N ASN A 46 -2.19 14.11 25.68
CA ASN A 46 -2.21 13.06 24.67
C ASN A 46 -2.49 13.70 23.30
N VAL A 47 -1.62 13.44 22.34
CA VAL A 47 -1.82 13.87 20.95
C VAL A 47 -2.80 12.91 20.30
N LYS A 48 -3.76 13.45 19.56
CA LYS A 48 -4.70 12.66 18.77
C LYS A 48 -4.17 12.56 17.35
N ASP A 49 -4.08 11.32 16.87
CA ASP A 49 -3.75 11.00 15.49
C ASP A 49 -4.75 11.61 14.49
N VAL A 50 -4.24 12.03 13.33
CA VAL A 50 -4.98 12.56 12.18
C VAL A 50 -4.43 11.92 10.91
N ASN A 51 -5.26 11.72 9.90
CA ASN A 51 -4.83 11.09 8.63
C ASN A 51 -4.06 12.08 7.75
N ASP A 52 -2.81 12.38 8.09
CA ASP A 52 -1.96 13.34 7.37
C ASP A 52 -0.75 12.70 6.68
N ASN A 53 -0.56 11.39 6.83
CA ASN A 53 0.34 10.62 6.00
C ASN A 53 -0.41 9.96 4.84
N SER A 54 0.30 9.75 3.75
CA SER A 54 -0.19 8.97 2.61
C SER A 54 0.49 7.62 2.59
N PRO A 55 -0.17 6.57 2.06
CA PRO A 55 0.45 5.27 1.90
C PRO A 55 1.74 5.36 1.09
N LYS A 56 2.75 4.58 1.49
CA LYS A 56 4.03 4.47 0.79
C LYS A 56 4.32 3.01 0.49
N CYS A 57 4.69 2.72 -0.75
CA CYS A 57 5.20 1.41 -1.15
C CYS A 57 6.72 1.49 -1.37
N GLU A 58 7.43 0.37 -1.19
CA GLU A 58 8.87 0.31 -1.50
C GLU A 58 9.15 0.68 -2.96
N ASP A 59 8.30 0.21 -3.87
CA ASP A 59 8.33 0.53 -5.29
C ASP A 59 6.92 0.85 -5.80
N THR A 60 6.83 1.80 -6.72
CA THR A 60 5.58 2.17 -7.42
C THR A 60 5.57 1.71 -8.88
N TYR A 61 6.67 1.14 -9.36
CA TYR A 61 6.79 0.56 -10.69
C TYR A 61 7.44 -0.81 -10.55
N LEU A 62 6.69 -1.86 -10.85
CA LEU A 62 7.06 -3.24 -10.63
C LEU A 62 6.96 -4.03 -11.93
N THR A 63 7.84 -5.02 -12.07
CA THR A 63 7.78 -6.00 -13.15
C THR A 63 7.92 -7.39 -12.56
N GLU A 64 7.07 -8.31 -12.99
CA GLU A 64 7.14 -9.71 -12.59
C GLU A 64 7.07 -10.61 -13.83
N THR A 65 7.74 -11.75 -13.77
CA THR A 65 7.68 -12.77 -14.83
C THR A 65 7.14 -14.06 -14.24
N ILE A 66 6.11 -14.61 -14.86
CA ILE A 66 5.52 -15.90 -14.50
C ILE A 66 5.54 -16.84 -15.71
N GLN A 67 5.51 -18.15 -15.45
CA GLN A 67 5.27 -19.14 -16.50
C GLN A 67 3.76 -19.29 -16.71
N GLU A 68 3.33 -19.58 -17.93
CA GLU A 68 1.91 -19.80 -18.23
C GLU A 68 1.31 -20.98 -17.41
N THR A 69 2.15 -21.94 -17.03
CA THR A 69 1.78 -23.12 -16.22
C THR A 69 1.39 -22.79 -14.77
N LYS A 70 1.42 -21.51 -14.36
CA LYS A 70 0.92 -21.10 -13.05
C LYS A 70 -0.58 -21.34 -12.95
N ARG A 71 -0.95 -22.07 -11.90
CA ARG A 71 -2.35 -22.39 -11.61
C ARG A 71 -3.10 -21.19 -11.05
N GLN A 72 -4.43 -21.26 -11.16
CA GLN A 72 -5.33 -20.39 -10.42
C GLN A 72 -4.96 -20.31 -8.92
N ASP A 73 -5.19 -19.12 -8.35
CA ASP A 73 -4.91 -18.69 -6.97
C ASP A 73 -3.42 -18.63 -6.60
N THR A 74 -2.52 -18.74 -7.59
CA THR A 74 -1.09 -18.50 -7.37
C THR A 74 -0.84 -17.02 -7.03
N VAL A 75 -0.08 -16.78 -5.97
CA VAL A 75 0.43 -15.44 -5.63
C VAL A 75 1.54 -15.06 -6.60
N ILE A 76 1.35 -13.95 -7.31
CA ILE A 76 2.32 -13.39 -8.26
C ILE A 76 3.26 -12.42 -7.54
N LYS A 77 2.68 -11.49 -6.76
CA LYS A 77 3.43 -10.42 -6.10
C LYS A 77 2.79 -10.06 -4.76
N TYR A 78 3.63 -9.74 -3.78
CA TYR A 78 3.20 -9.03 -2.58
C TYR A 78 3.65 -7.56 -2.64
N MET A 79 2.69 -6.67 -2.43
CA MET A 79 2.88 -5.22 -2.39
C MET A 79 3.35 -4.80 -1.00
N LYS A 80 4.65 -4.50 -0.86
CA LYS A 80 5.19 -4.02 0.41
C LYS A 80 4.94 -2.52 0.55
N CYS A 81 3.83 -2.21 1.21
CA CYS A 81 3.40 -0.84 1.48
C CYS A 81 3.07 -0.65 2.96
N SER A 82 3.17 0.58 3.43
CA SER A 82 2.91 1.00 4.81
C SER A 82 2.38 2.41 4.83
N ASP A 83 1.66 2.74 5.90
CA ASP A 83 1.28 4.10 6.25
C ASP A 83 1.76 4.37 7.68
N ALA A 84 2.15 5.61 7.97
CA ALA A 84 2.71 6.00 9.26
C ALA A 84 1.62 6.32 10.29
N ASP A 85 0.42 6.65 9.83
CA ASP A 85 -0.68 7.03 10.71
C ASP A 85 -1.16 5.83 11.57
N ALA A 86 -1.84 6.10 12.68
CA ALA A 86 -2.26 5.05 13.59
C ALA A 86 -3.64 4.46 13.25
N GLY A 87 -3.87 3.21 13.68
CA GLY A 87 -5.20 2.60 13.65
C GLY A 87 -5.79 2.51 12.24
N ASN A 88 -6.98 3.09 12.02
CA ASN A 88 -7.64 3.08 10.71
C ASN A 88 -6.98 4.04 9.72
N ASN A 89 -6.40 5.14 10.19
CA ASN A 89 -5.68 6.10 9.35
C ASN A 89 -4.47 5.41 8.70
N GLY A 90 -3.77 4.53 9.41
CA GLY A 90 -2.68 3.75 8.81
C GLY A 90 -3.11 2.47 8.07
N LYS A 91 -4.39 2.12 8.07
CA LYS A 91 -4.83 0.78 7.61
C LYS A 91 -5.07 0.75 6.12
N LEU A 92 -4.23 0.01 5.41
CA LEU A 92 -4.28 -0.07 3.96
C LEU A 92 -5.46 -0.89 3.40
N SER A 93 -5.85 -0.49 2.20
CA SER A 93 -6.75 -1.17 1.28
C SER A 93 -6.17 -1.10 -0.13
N TYR A 94 -6.42 -2.14 -0.91
CA TYR A 94 -5.79 -2.38 -2.20
C TYR A 94 -6.85 -2.71 -3.23
N GLU A 95 -6.72 -2.13 -4.42
CA GLU A 95 -7.65 -2.33 -5.52
C GLU A 95 -6.90 -2.28 -6.84
N ILE A 96 -7.19 -3.22 -7.75
CA ILE A 96 -6.78 -3.06 -9.15
C ILE A 96 -7.76 -2.04 -9.74
N VAL A 97 -7.27 -0.93 -10.27
CA VAL A 97 -8.10 0.12 -10.88
C VAL A 97 -8.00 0.13 -12.41
N GLN A 98 -6.99 -0.55 -12.95
CA GLN A 98 -6.83 -0.80 -14.38
C GLN A 98 -6.15 -2.15 -14.59
N GLY A 99 -6.64 -2.96 -15.53
CA GLY A 99 -6.10 -4.28 -15.82
C GLY A 99 -7.20 -5.28 -16.16
N ASP A 100 -6.83 -6.56 -16.28
CA ASP A 100 -7.79 -7.65 -16.49
C ASP A 100 -8.22 -8.27 -15.16
N TYR A 101 -9.45 -7.95 -14.73
CA TYR A 101 -10.05 -8.42 -13.48
C TYR A 101 -10.48 -9.89 -13.49
N ALA A 102 -10.61 -10.49 -14.68
CA ALA A 102 -10.90 -11.91 -14.85
C ALA A 102 -9.63 -12.74 -14.69
N LYS A 103 -8.47 -12.19 -15.06
CA LYS A 103 -7.15 -12.82 -14.92
C LYS A 103 -6.47 -12.54 -13.59
N PHE A 104 -6.66 -11.36 -13.01
CA PHE A 104 -5.94 -10.96 -11.81
C PHE A 104 -6.88 -10.45 -10.72
N SER A 105 -6.43 -10.60 -9.48
CA SER A 105 -7.08 -10.00 -8.31
C SER A 105 -6.05 -9.55 -7.29
N ILE A 106 -6.47 -8.70 -6.36
CA ILE A 106 -5.65 -8.29 -5.24
C ILE A 106 -6.39 -8.49 -3.92
N GLN A 107 -5.71 -9.10 -2.95
CA GLN A 107 -6.25 -9.30 -1.61
C GLN A 107 -5.16 -9.05 -0.58
N ALA A 108 -5.38 -8.09 0.33
CA ALA A 108 -4.44 -7.74 1.39
C ALA A 108 -3.00 -7.49 0.89
N GLY A 109 -2.85 -6.84 -0.28
CA GLY A 109 -1.56 -6.56 -0.91
C GLY A 109 -0.99 -7.71 -1.75
N TYR A 110 -1.61 -8.89 -1.76
CA TYR A 110 -1.19 -9.99 -2.64
C TYR A 110 -1.92 -9.91 -3.97
N VAL A 111 -1.17 -9.78 -5.07
CA VAL A 111 -1.68 -9.94 -6.44
C VAL A 111 -1.72 -11.42 -6.76
N LEU A 112 -2.89 -11.93 -7.12
CA LEU A 112 -3.14 -13.35 -7.41
C LEU A 112 -3.60 -13.54 -8.86
N LEU A 113 -3.20 -14.67 -9.42
CA LEU A 113 -3.73 -15.18 -10.69
C LEU A 113 -5.11 -15.80 -10.45
N ARG A 114 -6.17 -15.24 -11.02
CA ARG A 114 -7.54 -15.79 -10.92
C ARG A 114 -7.83 -16.91 -11.88
N ARG A 115 -7.19 -16.89 -13.04
CA ARG A 115 -7.38 -17.89 -14.08
C ARG A 115 -6.07 -18.09 -14.81
N GLU A 116 -5.80 -19.35 -15.14
CA GLU A 116 -4.64 -19.75 -15.93
C GLU A 116 -4.55 -18.95 -17.23
N ILE A 117 -3.32 -18.72 -17.68
CA ILE A 117 -3.00 -18.00 -18.91
C ILE A 117 -2.43 -19.01 -19.89
N ASP A 118 -2.87 -18.94 -21.14
CA ASP A 118 -2.32 -19.67 -22.27
C ASP A 118 -1.56 -18.67 -23.15
N ALA A 119 -0.24 -18.69 -23.10
CA ALA A 119 0.62 -17.73 -23.80
C ALA A 119 0.63 -17.91 -25.31
N ASP A 120 0.15 -19.06 -25.82
CA ASP A 120 0.02 -19.31 -27.26
C ASP A 120 -1.24 -18.65 -27.84
N THR A 121 -2.28 -18.45 -27.01
CA THR A 121 -3.56 -17.86 -27.47
C THR A 121 -3.92 -16.52 -26.81
N GLU A 122 -3.21 -16.11 -25.76
CA GLU A 122 -3.47 -14.90 -24.99
C GLU A 122 -2.24 -13.96 -24.95
N PRO A 123 -2.41 -12.69 -24.55
CA PRO A 123 -1.29 -11.77 -24.39
C PRO A 123 -0.22 -12.29 -23.42
N THR A 124 1.04 -11.98 -23.71
CA THR A 124 2.19 -12.31 -22.84
C THR A 124 2.62 -11.14 -21.95
N VAL A 125 1.97 -9.98 -22.06
CA VAL A 125 2.24 -8.78 -21.25
C VAL A 125 0.94 -8.24 -20.68
N TRP A 126 0.85 -8.16 -19.36
CA TRP A 126 -0.34 -7.76 -18.62
C TRP A 126 -0.03 -6.57 -17.71
N PRO A 127 -0.36 -5.33 -18.13
CA PRO A 127 -0.22 -4.16 -17.28
C PRO A 127 -1.38 -4.06 -16.29
N LEU A 128 -1.06 -3.88 -15.02
CA LEU A 128 -1.99 -3.61 -13.93
C LEU A 128 -1.66 -2.25 -13.30
N LYS A 129 -2.69 -1.47 -12.98
CA LYS A 129 -2.59 -0.29 -12.12
C LYS A 129 -3.33 -0.58 -10.83
N ILE A 130 -2.60 -0.51 -9.72
CA ILE A 130 -3.09 -0.83 -8.38
C ILE A 130 -3.17 0.46 -7.58
N GLN A 131 -4.34 0.75 -7.02
CA GLN A 131 -4.51 1.81 -6.04
C GLN A 131 -4.30 1.24 -4.63
N VAL A 132 -3.42 1.89 -3.87
CA VAL A 132 -3.23 1.63 -2.44
C VAL A 132 -3.76 2.85 -1.69
N SER A 133 -4.75 2.64 -0.83
CA SER A 133 -5.38 3.73 -0.07
C SER A 133 -5.50 3.38 1.39
N ASP A 134 -5.41 4.39 2.25
CA ASP A 134 -5.72 4.24 3.66
C ASP A 134 -7.24 4.15 3.92
N ARG A 135 -7.63 4.13 5.20
CA ARG A 135 -9.03 4.16 5.64
C ARG A 135 -9.34 5.34 6.55
N GLY A 136 -8.56 6.42 6.45
CA GLY A 136 -8.86 7.67 7.13
C GLY A 136 -10.12 8.34 6.57
N ASP A 137 -10.67 9.30 7.34
CA ASP A 137 -11.84 10.09 6.90
C ASP A 137 -11.51 10.90 5.63
N SER A 138 -10.31 11.45 5.58
CA SER A 138 -9.71 12.05 4.37
C SER A 138 -8.81 11.02 3.70
N ARG A 139 -9.39 10.11 2.91
CA ARG A 139 -8.62 9.01 2.30
C ARG A 139 -7.47 9.52 1.43
N ASN A 140 -6.24 9.15 1.79
CA ASN A 140 -5.06 9.34 0.95
C ASN A 140 -4.79 8.06 0.15
N SER A 141 -4.21 8.21 -1.04
CA SER A 141 -3.92 7.07 -1.91
C SER A 141 -2.76 7.32 -2.86
N ILE A 142 -2.14 6.22 -3.30
CA ILE A 142 -1.10 6.18 -4.32
C ILE A 142 -1.46 5.15 -5.39
N LEU A 143 -0.83 5.28 -6.56
CA LEU A 143 -0.93 4.34 -7.66
C LEU A 143 0.40 3.59 -7.82
N VAL A 144 0.31 2.29 -8.07
CA VAL A 144 1.44 1.42 -8.40
C VAL A 144 1.16 0.75 -9.73
N ASP A 145 2.12 0.85 -10.64
CA ASP A 145 2.09 0.14 -11.91
C ASP A 145 2.84 -1.20 -11.77
N LEU A 146 2.19 -2.29 -12.14
CA LEU A 146 2.76 -3.64 -12.17
C LEU A 146 2.60 -4.22 -13.58
N ILE A 147 3.70 -4.59 -14.22
CA ILE A 147 3.68 -5.29 -15.51
C ILE A 147 4.03 -6.76 -15.27
N ILE A 148 3.14 -7.66 -15.68
CA ILE A 148 3.36 -9.10 -15.60
C ILE A 148 3.72 -9.62 -17.00
N TYR A 149 4.88 -10.21 -17.13
CA TYR A 149 5.32 -10.95 -18.31
C TYR A 149 4.99 -12.43 -18.13
N VAL A 150 4.47 -13.07 -19.17
CA VAL A 150 4.15 -14.49 -19.19
C VAL A 150 5.06 -15.17 -20.18
N GLU A 151 5.83 -16.14 -19.70
CA GLU A 151 6.64 -17.02 -20.52
C GLU A 151 5.82 -18.26 -20.91
N GLY A 152 5.70 -18.48 -22.23
CA GLY A 152 5.15 -19.70 -22.78
C GLY A 152 6.09 -20.89 -22.57
N VAL A 153 5.50 -22.07 -22.52
CA VAL A 153 6.10 -23.38 -22.45
C VAL A 153 5.62 -24.11 -23.71
N ASP A 154 6.53 -24.76 -24.44
CA ASP A 154 6.16 -25.52 -25.64
C ASP A 154 5.37 -26.78 -25.24
N ASP A 155 4.05 -26.63 -25.06
CA ASP A 155 3.11 -27.67 -24.67
C ASP A 155 2.14 -28.08 -25.79
N ASN A 156 2.23 -27.40 -26.94
CA ASN A 156 1.44 -27.69 -28.12
C ASN A 156 2.01 -28.87 -28.92
N ALA A 157 1.14 -29.84 -29.24
CA ALA A 157 1.52 -30.97 -30.07
C ALA A 157 1.84 -30.50 -31.51
N PRO A 158 2.89 -31.03 -32.17
CA PRO A 158 3.23 -30.65 -33.53
C PRO A 158 2.07 -30.98 -34.48
N VAL A 159 1.60 -29.98 -35.22
CA VAL A 159 0.59 -30.17 -36.27
C VAL A 159 1.26 -30.62 -37.57
N TRP A 160 0.79 -31.73 -38.12
CA TRP A 160 1.20 -32.20 -39.45
C TRP A 160 0.68 -31.23 -40.52
N VAL A 161 1.59 -30.55 -41.21
CA VAL A 161 1.24 -29.82 -42.43
C VAL A 161 1.24 -30.83 -43.58
N SER A 162 0.07 -31.34 -43.97
CA SER A 162 -0.02 -32.18 -45.17
C SER A 162 0.21 -31.31 -46.40
N SER A 163 1.38 -31.42 -47.03
CA SER A 163 1.62 -30.89 -48.36
C SER A 163 0.82 -31.71 -49.38
N SER A 164 -0.36 -31.24 -49.76
CA SER A 164 -1.03 -31.73 -50.97
C SER A 164 -0.33 -31.16 -52.21
N GLN A 165 0.86 -31.65 -52.53
CA GLN A 165 1.44 -31.52 -53.86
C GLN A 165 1.33 -32.89 -54.52
N GLY A 166 0.21 -33.09 -55.22
CA GLY A 166 0.03 -34.20 -56.13
C GLY A 166 1.04 -34.11 -57.27
N GLY A 167 2.16 -34.80 -57.13
CA GLY A 167 3.10 -35.07 -58.21
C GLY A 167 2.64 -36.28 -58.99
N ASN A 168 1.89 -36.06 -60.07
CA ASN A 168 1.69 -37.07 -61.11
C ASN A 168 3.03 -37.30 -61.82
N TYR A 169 3.62 -38.48 -61.63
CA TYR A 169 4.65 -38.98 -62.54
C TYR A 169 3.99 -40.03 -63.44
N SER A 170 3.73 -39.66 -64.68
CA SER A 170 3.37 -40.59 -65.77
C SER A 170 4.61 -41.35 -66.26
N ALA A 171 4.34 -42.58 -66.72
CA ALA A 171 5.27 -43.65 -67.10
C ALA A 171 6.32 -43.29 -68.15
#